data_AF-A0A5B8MEQ3-F1
#
_entry.id   AF-A0A5B8MEQ3-F1
#
_cell.length_a   1.000
_cell.length_b   1.000
_cell.length_c   1.000
_cell.angle_alpha   90.00
_cell.angle_beta   90.00
_cell.angle_gamma   90.00
#
_symmetry.space_group_name_H-M   'P 1'
#
loop_
_entity.id
_entity.type
_entity.pdbx_description
1 polymer ?
#
loop_
_entity_poly.entity_id
_entity_poly.type
_entity_poly.pdbx_seq_one_letter_code
_entity_poly.pdbx_strand_id
1 'polypeptide(L)'
;MVLQTEESMLECERIGKKLHVVDWLLPVNQRRVDFLATDPTVAEPTSTYEEFRVASTLAAVLLEGPEEREITSSRLDDGIDSEPVGLLRTDDNQYIAVVFPTADVIDKIRELAQRNWNSTIILVNPQWTMQGNIVSDFGFGDRRKKREDFLARFESTYSLVERRIGNNIGPNFVNGVRGVVRLLKTPKVQWQIHIMSSNIGLLRQPALIRKAYPSYEDLRKLLVAWRRLGEEKERDLARRRVKRASDEKPGGDEAEAEVDLPYFQVEEIEHMDKRMLTAALMSHGSFHFRVEGEDGLHHIRRANESARHGILRRSGENLLLFLKLLHLLARVPLEVRQVALYE
;
A
#
# COMPACT_ATOMS: atom_id res chain seq x y z
N MET A 1 -7.23 -5.16 -3.28
CA MET A 1 -7.72 -3.93 -3.93
C MET A 1 -8.92 -4.21 -4.82
N VAL A 2 -8.81 -5.01 -5.90
CA VAL A 2 -9.95 -5.32 -6.80
C VAL A 2 -11.11 -5.97 -6.04
N LEU A 3 -10.86 -7.04 -5.28
CA LEU A 3 -11.89 -7.69 -4.45
C LEU A 3 -12.57 -6.73 -3.46
N GLN A 4 -11.81 -5.87 -2.78
CA GLN A 4 -12.36 -4.86 -1.88
C GLN A 4 -13.18 -3.78 -2.62
N THR A 5 -12.82 -3.49 -3.86
CA THR A 5 -13.56 -2.56 -4.73
C THR A 5 -14.89 -3.19 -5.14
N GLU A 6 -14.87 -4.45 -5.58
CA GLU A 6 -16.05 -5.24 -5.91
C GLU A 6 -17.02 -5.33 -4.73
N GLU A 7 -16.53 -5.72 -3.54
CA GLU A 7 -17.35 -5.77 -2.31
C GLU A 7 -17.98 -4.41 -1.99
N SER A 8 -17.21 -3.33 -2.12
CA SER A 8 -17.70 -1.97 -1.89
C SER A 8 -18.75 -1.55 -2.91
N MET A 9 -18.58 -1.95 -4.18
CA MET A 9 -19.56 -1.69 -5.24
C MET A 9 -20.85 -2.45 -5.03
N LEU A 10 -20.78 -3.76 -4.76
CA LEU A 10 -21.95 -4.59 -4.48
C LEU A 10 -22.76 -4.04 -3.30
N GLU A 11 -22.08 -3.50 -2.28
CA GLU A 11 -22.76 -2.82 -1.17
C GLU A 11 -23.50 -1.55 -1.62
N CYS A 12 -22.85 -0.69 -2.40
CA CYS A 12 -23.46 0.52 -2.95
C CYS A 12 -24.63 0.17 -3.91
N GLU A 13 -24.51 -0.89 -4.69
CA GLU A 13 -25.57 -1.35 -5.59
C GLU A 13 -26.80 -1.85 -4.82
N ARG A 14 -26.61 -2.53 -3.68
CA ARG A 14 -27.73 -2.95 -2.81
C ARG A 14 -28.57 -1.80 -2.28
N ILE A 15 -27.99 -0.61 -2.14
CA ILE A 15 -28.71 0.63 -1.77
C ILE A 15 -29.17 1.44 -2.99
N GLY A 16 -29.07 0.87 -4.20
CA GLY A 16 -29.56 1.45 -5.45
C GLY A 16 -28.62 2.44 -6.13
N LYS A 17 -27.35 2.51 -5.72
CA LYS A 17 -26.34 3.36 -6.37
C LYS A 17 -25.70 2.60 -7.52
N LYS A 18 -25.71 3.21 -8.71
CA LYS A 18 -25.16 2.63 -9.96
C LYS A 18 -24.02 3.45 -10.57
N LEU A 19 -23.72 4.62 -9.99
CA LEU A 19 -22.66 5.51 -10.49
C LEU A 19 -21.55 5.51 -9.44
N HIS A 20 -20.38 4.97 -9.79
CA HIS A 20 -19.28 4.75 -8.85
C HIS A 20 -18.01 5.46 -9.32
N VAL A 21 -17.25 5.98 -8.37
CA VAL A 21 -15.87 6.42 -8.58
C VAL A 21 -14.96 5.52 -7.75
N VAL A 22 -13.88 5.08 -8.40
CA VAL A 22 -12.85 4.23 -7.81
C VAL A 22 -11.49 4.89 -8.04
N ASP A 23 -10.75 5.15 -6.97
CA ASP A 23 -9.36 5.59 -7.05
C ASP A 23 -8.45 4.46 -6.59
N TRP A 24 -7.65 3.92 -7.50
CA TRP A 24 -6.67 2.90 -7.17
C TRP A 24 -5.28 3.48 -7.03
N LEU A 25 -4.56 2.98 -6.02
CA LEU A 25 -3.12 3.14 -5.94
C LEU A 25 -2.48 2.10 -6.85
N LEU A 26 -2.20 2.51 -8.09
CA LEU A 26 -1.75 1.60 -9.12
C LEU A 26 -0.36 1.01 -8.78
N PRO A 27 -0.17 -0.31 -8.95
CA PRO A 27 1.09 -1.01 -8.69
C PRO A 27 2.08 -0.81 -9.83
N VAL A 28 2.41 0.46 -10.12
CA VAL A 28 3.43 0.82 -11.09
C VAL A 28 4.79 1.01 -10.42
N ASN A 29 5.86 0.64 -11.14
CA ASN A 29 7.27 0.74 -10.72
C ASN A 29 7.59 0.00 -9.40
N GLN A 30 8.29 0.65 -8.47
CA GLN A 30 8.79 0.07 -7.20
C GLN A 30 7.73 -0.68 -6.38
N ARG A 31 6.45 -0.33 -6.59
CA ARG A 31 5.29 -0.90 -5.91
C ARG A 31 4.96 -2.32 -6.36
N ARG A 32 5.57 -2.82 -7.45
CA ARG A 32 5.45 -4.23 -7.89
C ARG A 32 6.07 -5.19 -6.87
N VAL A 33 7.19 -4.81 -6.25
CA VAL A 33 7.96 -5.68 -5.37
C VAL A 33 7.69 -5.37 -3.90
N ASP A 34 7.69 -4.08 -3.55
CA ASP A 34 7.39 -3.63 -2.20
C ASP A 34 6.34 -2.53 -2.25
N PHE A 35 5.09 -2.91 -1.96
CA PHE A 35 4.00 -1.95 -1.85
C PHE A 35 4.24 -0.95 -0.72
N LEU A 36 5.11 -1.22 0.26
CA LEU A 36 5.41 -0.31 1.37
C LEU A 36 6.55 0.65 1.06
N ALA A 37 7.25 0.47 -0.07
CA ALA A 37 8.30 1.37 -0.49
C ALA A 37 7.75 2.78 -0.77
N THR A 38 8.34 3.77 -0.12
CA THR A 38 7.94 5.18 -0.23
C THR A 38 9.00 6.07 -0.87
N ASP A 39 10.18 5.51 -1.15
CA ASP A 39 11.34 6.28 -1.56
C ASP A 39 11.19 6.78 -3.01
N PRO A 40 11.02 8.09 -3.22
CA PRO A 40 10.89 8.66 -4.56
C PRO A 40 12.20 8.59 -5.36
N THR A 41 13.36 8.39 -4.73
CA THR A 41 14.67 8.39 -5.42
C THR A 41 14.98 7.08 -6.13
N VAL A 42 14.28 6.01 -5.77
CA VAL A 42 14.38 4.70 -6.42
C VAL A 42 13.25 4.53 -7.47
N ALA A 43 12.31 5.47 -7.57
CA ALA A 43 11.14 5.39 -8.44
C ALA A 43 11.43 6.17 -9.71
N GLU A 44 11.67 5.45 -10.81
CA GLU A 44 11.61 6.07 -12.12
C GLU A 44 10.20 6.67 -12.31
N PRO A 45 10.07 7.81 -13.01
CA PRO A 45 8.76 8.33 -13.37
C PRO A 45 8.03 7.29 -14.21
N THR A 46 6.85 6.84 -13.78
CA THR A 46 5.97 6.01 -14.61
C THR A 46 5.33 6.87 -15.68
N SER A 47 5.22 6.36 -16.90
CA SER A 47 4.42 7.05 -17.92
C SER A 47 2.92 6.94 -17.59
N THR A 48 2.15 8.00 -17.85
CA THR A 48 0.67 7.97 -17.75
C THR A 48 0.07 6.81 -18.54
N TYR A 49 0.72 6.41 -19.64
CA TYR A 49 0.30 5.29 -20.47
C TYR A 49 0.45 3.92 -19.76
N GLU A 50 1.51 3.70 -19.00
CA GLU A 50 1.66 2.46 -18.21
C GLU A 50 0.65 2.41 -17.07
N GLU A 51 0.43 3.53 -16.39
CA GLU A 51 -0.62 3.63 -15.38
C GLU A 51 -2.00 3.32 -15.99
N PHE A 52 -2.30 3.89 -17.15
CA PHE A 52 -3.53 3.63 -17.90
C PHE A 52 -3.69 2.15 -18.25
N ARG A 53 -2.62 1.49 -18.73
CA ARG A 53 -2.65 0.05 -19.05
C ARG A 53 -2.96 -0.79 -17.82
N VAL A 54 -2.29 -0.52 -16.69
CA VAL A 54 -2.52 -1.24 -15.43
C VAL A 54 -3.95 -1.01 -14.93
N ALA A 55 -4.42 0.25 -14.93
CA ALA A 55 -5.79 0.58 -14.53
C ALA A 55 -6.82 -0.12 -15.43
N SER A 56 -6.58 -0.18 -16.74
CA SER A 56 -7.45 -0.88 -17.70
C SER A 56 -7.50 -2.38 -17.46
N THR A 57 -6.36 -3.02 -17.18
CA THR A 57 -6.32 -4.45 -16.82
C THR A 57 -7.07 -4.72 -15.53
N LEU A 58 -6.86 -3.91 -14.49
CA LEU A 58 -7.56 -4.07 -13.22
C LEU A 58 -9.06 -3.82 -13.34
N ALA A 59 -9.46 -2.88 -14.19
CA ALA A 59 -10.86 -2.61 -14.49
C ALA A 59 -11.51 -3.78 -15.26
N ALA A 60 -10.79 -4.39 -16.21
CA ALA A 60 -11.28 -5.58 -16.90
C ALA A 60 -11.52 -6.75 -15.93
N VAL A 61 -10.55 -7.03 -15.05
CA VAL A 61 -10.70 -8.07 -14.00
C VAL A 61 -11.86 -7.76 -13.06
N LEU A 62 -12.07 -6.48 -12.71
CA LEU A 62 -13.22 -6.06 -11.91
C LEU A 62 -14.57 -6.31 -12.62
N LEU A 63 -14.64 -6.07 -13.93
CA LEU A 63 -15.88 -6.25 -14.70
C LEU A 63 -16.19 -7.71 -15.01
N GLU A 64 -15.16 -8.51 -15.27
CA GLU A 64 -15.25 -9.96 -15.51
C GLU A 64 -15.90 -10.65 -14.30
N GLY A 65 -15.48 -10.26 -13.10
CA GLY A 65 -16.02 -10.80 -11.86
C GLY A 65 -15.83 -12.32 -11.74
N PRO A 66 -16.62 -13.00 -10.89
CA PRO A 66 -16.54 -14.45 -10.73
C PRO A 66 -17.24 -15.25 -11.85
N GLU A 67 -17.97 -14.58 -12.75
CA GLU A 67 -18.81 -15.21 -13.77
C GLU A 67 -18.14 -15.28 -15.16
N GLU A 68 -16.85 -14.92 -15.26
CA GLU A 68 -16.05 -14.95 -16.52
C GLU A 68 -16.74 -14.24 -17.70
N ARG A 69 -17.20 -13.00 -17.48
CA ARG A 69 -17.91 -12.21 -18.51
C ARG A 69 -16.97 -11.74 -19.62
N GLU A 70 -17.46 -11.73 -20.86
CA GLU A 70 -16.71 -11.17 -21.98
C GLU A 70 -16.67 -9.63 -21.91
N ILE A 71 -15.46 -9.07 -22.04
CA ILE A 71 -15.22 -7.63 -21.94
C ILE A 71 -14.85 -7.04 -23.29
N THR A 72 -15.67 -6.09 -23.76
CA THR A 72 -15.35 -5.27 -24.93
C THR A 72 -14.57 -4.02 -24.49
N SER A 73 -13.44 -3.75 -25.15
CA SER A 73 -12.59 -2.57 -24.89
C SER A 73 -12.56 -1.63 -26.08
N SER A 74 -12.68 -0.32 -25.80
CA SER A 74 -12.64 0.74 -26.80
C SER A 74 -12.10 2.04 -26.20
N ARG A 75 -11.84 3.05 -27.02
CA ARG A 75 -11.51 4.41 -26.56
C ARG A 75 -12.77 5.27 -26.51
N LEU A 76 -12.86 6.14 -25.51
CA LEU A 76 -13.95 7.13 -25.40
C LEU A 76 -13.56 8.50 -25.97
N ASP A 77 -12.26 8.78 -26.01
CA ASP A 77 -11.68 10.01 -26.55
C ASP A 77 -11.52 9.93 -28.08
N ASP A 78 -11.12 11.06 -28.68
CA ASP A 78 -10.98 11.17 -30.15
C ASP A 78 -9.63 10.64 -30.65
N GLY A 79 -8.73 10.20 -29.75
CA GLY A 79 -7.48 9.52 -30.06
C GLY A 79 -6.37 10.43 -30.61
N ILE A 80 -6.65 11.71 -30.82
CA ILE A 80 -5.71 12.71 -31.34
C ILE A 80 -5.18 13.53 -30.17
N ASP A 81 -3.86 13.48 -29.93
CA ASP A 81 -3.09 14.28 -28.96
C ASP A 81 -3.67 14.39 -27.53
N SER A 82 -4.47 13.40 -27.10
CA SER A 82 -5.13 13.37 -25.80
C SER A 82 -4.63 12.21 -24.94
N GLU A 83 -4.67 12.43 -23.62
CA GLU A 83 -4.43 11.37 -22.65
C GLU A 83 -5.43 10.21 -22.89
N PRO A 84 -4.98 8.94 -22.77
CA PRO A 84 -5.83 7.80 -23.12
C PRO A 84 -7.03 7.68 -22.17
N VAL A 85 -8.24 7.62 -22.75
CA VAL A 85 -9.48 7.35 -22.00
C VAL A 85 -10.07 6.03 -22.48
N GLY A 86 -10.05 5.03 -21.59
CA GLY A 86 -10.54 3.69 -21.85
C GLY A 86 -12.03 3.55 -21.57
N LEU A 87 -12.71 2.75 -22.38
CA LEU A 87 -14.10 2.35 -22.19
C LEU A 87 -14.19 0.82 -22.25
N LEU A 88 -14.48 0.22 -21.11
CA LEU A 88 -14.68 -1.22 -20.95
C LEU A 88 -16.16 -1.50 -20.68
N ARG A 89 -16.71 -2.53 -21.28
CA ARG A 89 -18.10 -2.94 -21.10
C ARG A 89 -18.22 -4.45 -21.06
N THR A 90 -19.11 -4.94 -20.21
CA THR A 90 -19.64 -6.30 -20.34
C THR A 90 -20.51 -6.40 -21.59
N ASP A 91 -20.61 -7.60 -22.16
CA ASP A 91 -21.44 -7.94 -23.32
C ASP A 91 -22.93 -7.58 -23.13
N ASP A 92 -23.46 -7.83 -21.94
CA ASP A 92 -24.83 -7.46 -21.53
C ASP A 92 -25.01 -5.96 -21.22
N ASN A 93 -23.93 -5.18 -21.26
CA ASN A 93 -23.84 -3.79 -20.82
C ASN A 93 -24.31 -3.55 -19.37
N GLN A 94 -24.36 -4.56 -18.51
CA GLN A 94 -24.68 -4.38 -17.09
C GLN A 94 -23.64 -3.51 -16.40
N TYR A 95 -22.35 -3.69 -16.75
CA TYR A 95 -21.26 -2.90 -16.19
C TYR A 95 -20.46 -2.17 -17.27
N ILE A 96 -20.15 -0.91 -17.00
CA ILE A 96 -19.41 -0.03 -17.89
C ILE A 96 -18.34 0.70 -17.07
N ALA A 97 -17.07 0.52 -17.39
CA ALA A 97 -15.98 1.26 -16.78
C ALA A 97 -15.39 2.28 -17.75
N VAL A 98 -15.25 3.52 -17.28
CA VAL A 98 -14.48 4.57 -17.96
C VAL A 98 -13.18 4.76 -17.20
N VAL A 99 -12.07 4.41 -17.84
CA VAL A 99 -10.74 4.38 -17.23
C VAL A 99 -9.96 5.63 -17.61
N PHE A 100 -9.38 6.30 -16.61
CA PHE A 100 -8.67 7.57 -16.74
C PHE A 100 -9.47 8.66 -17.43
N PRO A 101 -10.74 8.90 -17.05
CA PRO A 101 -11.52 9.95 -17.67
C PRO A 101 -10.90 11.32 -17.38
N THR A 102 -10.82 12.14 -18.43
CA THR A 102 -10.43 13.56 -18.39
C THR A 102 -11.65 14.47 -18.44
N ALA A 103 -11.48 15.75 -18.11
CA ALA A 103 -12.62 16.67 -18.06
C ALA A 103 -13.30 16.90 -19.43
N ASP A 104 -12.58 16.65 -20.52
CA ASP A 104 -13.07 16.82 -21.89
C ASP A 104 -14.13 15.78 -22.26
N VAL A 105 -14.06 14.57 -21.69
CA VAL A 105 -15.00 13.48 -21.99
C VAL A 105 -16.23 13.47 -21.08
N ILE A 106 -16.37 14.40 -20.13
CA ILE A 106 -17.51 14.41 -19.18
C ILE A 106 -18.86 14.46 -19.89
N ASP A 107 -18.97 15.23 -20.98
CA ASP A 107 -20.21 15.31 -21.75
C ASP A 107 -20.55 13.95 -22.41
N LYS A 108 -19.53 13.21 -22.91
CA LYS A 108 -19.69 11.84 -23.42
C LYS A 108 -20.08 10.84 -22.32
N ILE A 109 -19.49 10.95 -21.13
CA ILE A 109 -19.83 10.12 -19.96
C ILE A 109 -21.29 10.37 -19.53
N ARG A 110 -21.75 11.62 -19.59
CA ARG A 110 -23.16 11.97 -19.31
C ARG A 110 -24.11 11.33 -20.31
N GLU A 111 -23.81 11.38 -21.60
CA GLU A 111 -24.60 10.72 -22.63
C GLU A 111 -24.60 9.19 -22.46
N LEU A 112 -23.45 8.62 -22.12
CA LEU A 112 -23.30 7.19 -21.81
C LEU A 112 -24.22 6.78 -20.66
N ALA A 113 -24.27 7.57 -19.58
CA ALA A 113 -25.13 7.35 -18.43
C ALA A 113 -26.63 7.51 -18.74
N GLN A 114 -26.99 8.39 -19.68
CA GLN A 114 -28.38 8.56 -20.11
C GLN A 114 -28.86 7.39 -20.98
N ARG A 115 -28.00 6.91 -21.90
CA ARG A 115 -28.32 5.77 -22.78
C ARG A 115 -28.38 4.45 -22.01
N ASN A 116 -27.56 4.32 -20.97
CA ASN A 116 -27.39 3.10 -20.18
C ASN A 116 -27.89 3.30 -18.74
N TRP A 117 -29.11 3.83 -18.59
CA TRP A 117 -29.68 4.18 -17.27
C TRP A 117 -29.84 2.99 -16.31
N ASN A 118 -29.89 1.77 -16.85
CA ASN A 118 -29.94 0.54 -16.07
C ASN A 118 -28.58 -0.03 -15.70
N SER A 119 -27.51 0.43 -16.33
CA SER A 119 -26.16 -0.10 -16.16
C SER A 119 -25.46 0.56 -14.97
N THR A 120 -24.53 -0.17 -14.39
CA THR A 120 -23.57 0.33 -13.42
C THR A 120 -22.40 0.98 -14.17
N ILE A 121 -22.14 2.25 -13.90
CA ILE A 121 -21.06 3.02 -14.53
C ILE A 121 -20.01 3.36 -13.49
N ILE A 122 -18.76 3.03 -13.81
CA ILE A 122 -17.62 3.16 -12.91
C ILE A 122 -16.61 4.10 -13.55
N LEU A 123 -16.20 5.14 -12.82
CA LEU A 123 -15.06 5.98 -13.19
C LEU A 123 -13.85 5.45 -12.44
N VAL A 124 -12.86 4.94 -13.18
CA VAL A 124 -11.63 4.38 -12.63
C VAL A 124 -10.52 5.41 -12.78
N ASN A 125 -9.98 5.87 -11.64
CA ASN A 125 -8.87 6.82 -11.56
C ASN A 125 -9.09 8.08 -12.43
N PRO A 126 -10.15 8.88 -12.15
CA PRO A 126 -10.37 10.15 -12.85
C PRO A 126 -9.17 11.09 -12.71
N GLN A 127 -8.82 11.79 -13.78
CA GLN A 127 -7.63 12.65 -13.84
C GLN A 127 -7.91 14.10 -13.37
N TRP A 128 -9.18 14.49 -13.24
CA TRP A 128 -9.56 15.79 -12.71
C TRP A 128 -9.53 15.82 -11.18
N THR A 129 -9.32 17.01 -10.60
CA THR A 129 -9.36 17.20 -9.15
C THR A 129 -10.64 17.95 -8.74
N MET A 130 -11.49 17.31 -7.93
CA MET A 130 -12.72 17.94 -7.39
C MET A 130 -12.44 18.92 -6.22
N GLN A 131 -11.20 18.97 -5.72
CA GLN A 131 -10.80 19.71 -4.52
C GLN A 131 -9.58 20.59 -4.76
N GLY A 132 -9.75 21.91 -4.84
CA GLY A 132 -8.64 22.86 -4.98
C GLY A 132 -9.00 24.11 -5.78
N ASN A 133 -8.17 25.14 -5.68
CA ASN A 133 -8.36 26.47 -6.27
C ASN A 133 -7.68 26.65 -7.64
N ILE A 134 -7.30 25.57 -8.32
CA ILE A 134 -6.69 25.66 -9.64
C ILE A 134 -7.82 25.58 -10.66
N VAL A 135 -7.83 26.55 -11.57
CA VAL A 135 -8.77 26.74 -12.69
C VAL A 135 -9.51 25.44 -13.02
N SER A 136 -10.80 25.40 -12.71
CA SER A 136 -11.59 24.19 -12.82
C SER A 136 -11.51 23.62 -14.24
N ASP A 137 -10.99 22.40 -14.38
CA ASP A 137 -11.00 21.63 -15.63
C ASP A 137 -12.42 21.50 -16.23
N PHE A 138 -13.45 21.80 -15.44
CA PHE A 138 -14.86 21.77 -15.83
C PHE A 138 -15.33 23.03 -16.59
N GLY A 139 -14.48 24.05 -16.75
CA GLY A 139 -14.79 25.30 -17.47
C GLY A 139 -15.41 26.39 -16.58
N PHE A 140 -16.26 27.25 -17.17
CA PHE A 140 -16.79 28.43 -16.50
C PHE A 140 -18.34 28.47 -16.49
N GLY A 141 -18.90 29.18 -15.50
CA GLY A 141 -20.34 29.46 -15.39
C GLY A 141 -21.23 28.23 -15.30
N ASP A 142 -22.34 28.23 -16.03
CA ASP A 142 -23.34 27.16 -16.00
C ASP A 142 -22.81 25.81 -16.51
N ARG A 143 -21.82 25.83 -17.41
CA ARG A 143 -21.19 24.59 -17.92
C ARG A 143 -20.46 23.86 -16.80
N ARG A 144 -19.70 24.61 -15.99
CA ARG A 144 -19.01 24.08 -14.81
C ARG A 144 -20.01 23.48 -13.83
N LYS A 145 -21.04 24.24 -13.46
CA LYS A 145 -22.08 23.78 -12.53
C LYS A 145 -22.74 22.48 -13.00
N LYS A 146 -23.13 22.39 -14.27
CA LYS A 146 -23.73 21.16 -14.84
C LYS A 146 -22.79 19.94 -14.78
N ARG A 147 -21.48 20.14 -14.97
CA ARG A 147 -20.49 19.06 -14.87
C ARG A 147 -20.27 18.64 -13.42
N GLU A 148 -20.12 19.61 -12.51
CA GLU A 148 -20.00 19.35 -11.07
C GLU A 148 -21.25 18.63 -10.54
N ASP A 149 -22.46 19.10 -10.87
CA ASP A 149 -23.73 18.48 -10.49
C ASP A 149 -23.86 17.05 -11.04
N PHE A 150 -23.38 16.80 -12.26
CA PHE A 150 -23.37 15.45 -12.84
C PHE A 150 -22.38 14.52 -12.10
N LEU A 151 -21.14 14.98 -11.89
CA LEU A 151 -20.11 14.20 -11.21
C LEU A 151 -20.45 13.96 -9.73
N ALA A 152 -21.15 14.88 -9.07
CA ALA A 152 -21.63 14.73 -7.71
C ALA A 152 -22.63 13.56 -7.51
N ARG A 153 -23.17 13.00 -8.61
CA ARG A 153 -24.02 11.80 -8.57
C ARG A 153 -23.23 10.51 -8.41
N PHE A 154 -21.93 10.54 -8.68
CA PHE A 154 -21.07 9.37 -8.54
C PHE A 154 -20.64 9.22 -7.08
N GLU A 155 -20.77 8.01 -6.56
CA GLU A 155 -20.37 7.67 -5.20
C GLU A 155 -18.91 7.21 -5.16
N SER A 156 -18.09 7.83 -4.33
CA SER A 156 -16.73 7.37 -4.05
C SER A 156 -16.82 6.03 -3.31
N THR A 157 -16.67 4.95 -4.07
CA THR A 157 -16.97 3.59 -3.62
C THR A 157 -15.72 2.93 -3.05
N TYR A 158 -14.57 3.17 -3.68
CA TYR A 158 -13.28 2.75 -3.15
C TYR A 158 -12.26 3.83 -3.49
N SER A 159 -11.48 4.26 -2.52
CA SER A 159 -10.37 5.19 -2.77
C SER A 159 -9.17 4.75 -1.95
N LEU A 160 -8.11 4.35 -2.63
CA LEU A 160 -6.79 4.15 -2.05
C LEU A 160 -5.83 5.07 -2.80
N VAL A 161 -5.43 6.16 -2.17
CA VAL A 161 -4.58 7.18 -2.80
C VAL A 161 -3.36 7.46 -1.95
N GLU A 162 -2.24 7.75 -2.62
CA GLU A 162 -0.99 8.15 -1.97
C GLU A 162 -0.81 9.66 -2.11
N ARG A 163 -0.50 10.33 -1.00
CA ARG A 163 -0.19 11.76 -0.94
C ARG A 163 1.21 11.94 -0.40
N ARG A 164 2.04 12.63 -1.18
CA ARG A 164 3.38 13.04 -0.78
C ARG A 164 3.30 14.46 -0.22
N ILE A 165 3.82 14.63 1.00
CA ILE A 165 3.88 15.92 1.67
C ILE A 165 5.34 16.36 1.71
N GLY A 166 5.58 17.62 1.33
CA GLY A 166 6.92 18.17 1.07
C GLY A 166 7.37 17.97 -0.38
N ASN A 167 8.38 18.74 -0.82
CA ASN A 167 9.01 18.58 -2.13
C ASN A 167 10.28 17.73 -1.96
N ASN A 168 10.50 16.79 -2.89
CA ASN A 168 11.67 15.92 -2.89
C ASN A 168 12.89 16.58 -3.54
N ILE A 169 12.72 17.70 -4.24
CA ILE A 169 13.75 18.35 -5.03
C ILE A 169 13.87 19.82 -4.59
N GLY A 170 15.01 20.18 -4.00
CA GLY A 170 15.40 21.57 -3.73
C GLY A 170 16.03 21.81 -2.34
N PRO A 171 17.10 22.64 -2.25
CA PRO A 171 17.80 22.98 -1.01
C PRO A 171 17.04 23.95 -0.08
N ASN A 172 15.93 24.54 -0.55
CA ASN A 172 15.17 25.54 0.19
C ASN A 172 13.95 24.95 0.89
N PHE A 173 14.16 24.24 1.99
CA PHE A 173 13.09 23.84 2.90
C PHE A 173 13.25 24.49 4.27
N VAL A 174 12.38 25.47 4.56
CA VAL A 174 12.32 26.17 5.87
C VAL A 174 11.54 25.36 6.92
N ASN A 175 10.76 24.34 6.51
CA ASN A 175 9.83 23.63 7.42
C ASN A 175 10.10 22.13 7.65
N GLY A 176 11.07 21.50 6.96
CA GLY A 176 11.59 20.14 7.28
C GLY A 176 10.65 18.92 7.22
N VAL A 177 9.34 19.09 6.98
CA VAL A 177 8.38 17.97 6.93
C VAL A 177 8.41 17.28 5.57
N ARG A 178 8.71 15.99 5.57
CA ARG A 178 8.62 15.10 4.42
C ARG A 178 7.98 13.79 4.86
N GLY A 179 7.10 13.25 4.03
CA GLY A 179 6.46 11.98 4.30
C GLY A 179 5.48 11.57 3.22
N VAL A 180 5.17 10.29 3.21
CA VAL A 180 4.17 9.69 2.33
C VAL A 180 3.02 9.21 3.19
N VAL A 181 1.80 9.53 2.79
CA VAL A 181 0.58 9.13 3.47
C VAL A 181 -0.31 8.40 2.48
N ARG A 182 -0.92 7.30 2.90
CA ARG A 182 -1.99 6.64 2.14
C ARG A 182 -3.33 6.88 2.79
N LEU A 183 -4.29 7.20 1.94
CA LEU A 183 -5.66 7.45 2.33
C LEU A 183 -6.51 6.31 1.78
N LEU A 184 -7.20 5.60 2.68
CA LEU A 184 -8.14 4.55 2.32
C LEU A 184 -9.57 4.98 2.69
N LYS A 185 -10.50 4.80 1.76
CA LYS A 185 -11.94 5.00 1.95
C LYS A 185 -12.71 3.88 1.26
N THR A 186 -13.64 3.28 1.98
CA THR A 186 -14.69 2.38 1.47
C THR A 186 -16.05 2.89 1.98
N PRO A 187 -17.21 2.37 1.55
CA PRO A 187 -18.50 2.95 1.91
C PRO A 187 -18.76 2.93 3.43
N LYS A 188 -18.46 1.81 4.10
CA LYS A 188 -18.62 1.64 5.56
C LYS A 188 -17.58 2.34 6.41
N VAL A 189 -16.39 2.58 5.84
CA VAL A 189 -15.24 3.05 6.60
C VAL A 189 -15.04 4.53 6.35
N GLN A 190 -14.77 5.29 7.41
CA GLN A 190 -14.33 6.69 7.29
C GLN A 190 -12.94 6.78 6.64
N TRP A 191 -12.48 7.97 6.27
CA TRP A 191 -11.13 8.13 5.71
C TRP A 191 -10.09 7.66 6.71
N GLN A 192 -9.39 6.57 6.37
CA GLN A 192 -8.27 6.02 7.11
C GLN A 192 -6.98 6.63 6.58
N ILE A 193 -6.16 7.15 7.48
CA ILE A 193 -4.92 7.83 7.16
C ILE A 193 -3.75 6.97 7.66
N HIS A 194 -2.99 6.40 6.72
CA HIS A 194 -1.83 5.55 7.00
C HIS A 194 -0.55 6.35 6.74
N ILE A 195 0.26 6.55 7.77
CA ILE A 195 1.56 7.20 7.62
C ILE A 195 2.56 6.14 7.21
N MET A 196 3.19 6.33 6.05
CA MET A 196 4.13 5.36 5.54
C MET A 196 5.51 5.58 6.15
N SER A 197 6.12 4.48 6.58
CA SER A 197 7.42 4.43 7.25
C SER A 197 8.09 3.11 6.93
N SER A 198 9.41 3.04 7.12
CA SER A 198 10.18 1.78 7.00
C SER A 198 9.82 0.72 8.05
N ASN A 199 9.04 1.09 9.08
CA ASN A 199 8.60 0.14 10.11
C ASN A 199 7.24 -0.46 9.74
N ILE A 200 7.27 -1.71 9.28
CA ILE A 200 6.12 -2.48 8.79
C ILE A 200 5.04 -2.65 9.86
N GLY A 201 5.41 -2.77 11.14
CA GLY A 201 4.46 -2.97 12.25
C GLY A 201 3.52 -1.78 12.44
N LEU A 202 4.00 -0.56 12.18
CA LEU A 202 3.22 0.69 12.31
C LEU A 202 2.25 0.93 11.14
N LEU A 203 2.35 0.16 10.05
CA LEU A 203 1.52 0.33 8.86
C LEU A 203 0.18 -0.40 8.94
N ARG A 204 0.05 -1.33 9.91
CA ARG A 204 -1.14 -2.20 10.09
C ARG A 204 -2.37 -1.46 10.60
N GLN A 205 -2.19 -0.31 11.26
CA GLN A 205 -3.30 0.48 11.81
C GLN A 205 -3.30 1.90 11.22
N PRO A 206 -4.48 2.48 10.96
CA PRO A 206 -4.56 3.87 10.55
C PRO A 206 -4.03 4.75 11.68
N ALA A 207 -3.16 5.70 11.35
CA ALA A 207 -2.69 6.72 12.28
C ALA A 207 -3.83 7.64 12.73
N LEU A 208 -4.82 7.86 11.85
CA LEU A 208 -6.00 8.65 12.14
C LEU A 208 -7.18 8.22 11.27
N ILE A 209 -8.40 8.36 11.78
CA ILE A 209 -9.65 8.17 11.05
C ILE A 209 -10.41 9.51 10.99
N ARG A 210 -10.94 9.88 9.81
CA ARG A 210 -11.71 11.12 9.61
C ARG A 210 -12.96 10.93 8.78
N LYS A 211 -14.02 11.67 9.13
CA LYS A 211 -15.27 11.69 8.35
C LYS A 211 -15.09 12.29 6.96
N ALA A 212 -14.37 13.40 6.88
CA ALA A 212 -14.13 14.14 5.64
C ALA A 212 -12.72 13.87 5.09
N TYR A 213 -12.56 14.09 3.77
CA TYR A 213 -11.26 14.01 3.12
C TYR A 213 -10.26 14.97 3.78
N PRO A 214 -9.05 14.50 4.17
CA PRO A 214 -8.08 15.37 4.84
C PRO A 214 -7.44 16.36 3.86
N SER A 215 -7.35 17.62 4.25
CA SER A 215 -6.65 18.63 3.44
C SER A 215 -5.13 18.41 3.47
N TYR A 216 -4.41 18.99 2.50
CA TYR A 216 -2.95 18.96 2.50
C TYR A 216 -2.35 19.46 3.83
N GLU A 217 -2.91 20.54 4.38
CA GLU A 217 -2.45 21.12 5.64
C GLU A 217 -2.74 20.21 6.85
N ASP A 218 -3.87 19.49 6.84
CA ASP A 218 -4.15 18.47 7.85
C ASP A 218 -3.09 17.36 7.84
N LEU A 219 -2.77 16.84 6.64
CA LEU A 219 -1.76 15.80 6.46
C LEU A 219 -0.38 16.29 6.89
N ARG A 220 -0.03 17.54 6.58
CA ARG A 220 1.22 18.16 7.02
C ARG A 220 1.32 18.25 8.54
N LYS A 221 0.27 18.74 9.22
CA LYS A 221 0.22 18.82 10.69
C LYS A 221 0.32 17.45 11.34
N LEU A 222 -0.37 16.45 10.76
CA LEU A 222 -0.31 15.08 11.24
C LEU A 222 1.11 14.51 11.18
N LEU A 223 1.83 14.71 10.06
CA LEU A 223 3.21 14.25 9.91
C LEU A 223 4.17 14.93 10.89
N VAL A 224 4.00 16.23 11.17
CA VAL A 224 4.78 16.93 12.21
C VAL A 224 4.56 16.31 13.58
N ALA A 225 3.30 16.11 13.96
CA ALA A 225 2.94 15.52 15.25
C ALA A 225 3.50 14.10 15.39
N TRP A 226 3.35 13.30 14.34
CA TRP A 226 3.84 11.92 14.32
C TRP A 226 5.37 11.83 14.44
N ARG A 227 6.12 12.70 13.76
CA ARG A 227 7.58 12.74 13.89
C ARG A 227 8.03 13.12 15.30
N ARG A 228 7.39 14.13 15.92
CA ARG A 228 7.68 14.52 17.30
C ARG A 228 7.47 13.37 18.28
N LEU A 229 6.38 12.62 18.13
CA LEU A 229 6.11 11.44 18.95
C LEU A 229 7.16 10.34 18.76
N GLY A 230 7.65 10.14 17.52
CA GLY A 230 8.75 9.22 17.24
C GLY A 230 10.03 9.63 17.96
N GLU A 231 10.43 10.90 17.84
CA GLU A 231 11.62 11.46 18.50
C GLU A 231 11.54 11.37 20.03
N GLU A 232 10.37 11.62 20.62
CA GLU A 232 10.15 11.49 22.07
C GLU A 232 10.31 10.04 22.54
N LYS A 233 9.69 9.08 21.83
CA LYS A 233 9.83 7.65 22.15
C LYS A 233 11.28 7.17 22.04
N GLU A 234 12.00 7.60 21.00
CA GLU A 234 13.42 7.27 20.84
C GLU A 234 14.28 7.87 21.96
N ARG A 235 14.02 9.12 22.37
CA ARG A 235 14.71 9.75 23.50
C ARG A 235 14.44 9.01 24.81
N ASP A 236 13.21 8.58 25.05
CA ASP A 236 12.85 7.83 26.25
C ASP A 236 13.48 6.43 26.26
N LEU A 237 13.53 5.76 25.11
CA LEU A 237 14.27 4.51 24.93
C LEU A 237 15.77 4.70 25.19
N ALA A 238 16.37 5.76 24.65
CA ALA A 238 17.78 6.09 24.88
C ALA A 238 18.06 6.39 26.37
N ARG A 239 17.19 7.15 27.04
CA ARG A 239 17.27 7.41 28.49
C ARG A 239 17.19 6.13 29.32
N ARG A 240 16.29 5.20 28.96
CA ARG A 240 16.18 3.90 29.62
C ARG A 240 17.44 3.05 29.44
N ARG A 241 18.04 3.07 28.24
CA ARG A 241 19.32 2.38 27.97
C ARG A 241 20.47 2.94 28.82
N VAL A 242 20.60 4.27 28.90
CA VAL A 242 21.62 4.92 29.72
C VAL A 242 21.42 4.62 31.22
N LYS A 243 20.17 4.64 31.70
CA LYS A 243 19.86 4.32 33.10
C LYS A 243 20.19 2.86 33.46
N ARG A 244 19.86 1.90 32.58
CA ARG A 244 20.26 0.49 32.78
C ARG A 244 21.78 0.34 32.83
N ALA A 245 22.51 1.02 31.94
CA ALA A 245 23.97 0.99 31.91
C ALA A 245 24.64 1.64 33.14
N SER A 246 23.96 2.58 33.83
CA SER A 246 24.47 3.21 35.05
C SER A 246 24.13 2.47 36.34
N ASP A 247 23.06 1.65 36.33
CA ASP A 247 22.63 0.86 37.49
C ASP A 247 23.36 -0.51 37.57
N GLU A 248 24.02 -0.94 36.48
CA GLU A 248 24.96 -2.08 36.48
C GLU A 248 26.31 -1.65 37.10
N LYS A 249 26.47 -1.88 38.41
CA LYS A 249 27.80 -1.83 39.03
C LYS A 249 28.70 -2.93 38.44
N PRO A 250 30.01 -2.68 38.26
CA PRO A 250 30.97 -3.69 37.82
C PRO A 250 31.23 -4.66 38.98
N GLY A 251 30.34 -5.64 39.16
CA GLY A 251 30.43 -6.58 40.25
C GLY A 251 29.41 -7.71 40.12
N GLY A 252 29.83 -8.77 39.42
CA GLY A 252 29.43 -10.15 39.66
C GLY A 252 27.94 -10.47 39.56
N ASP A 253 27.49 -10.74 38.34
CA ASP A 253 26.77 -11.96 37.93
C ASP A 253 26.14 -11.66 36.56
N GLU A 254 26.34 -12.56 35.60
CA GLU A 254 25.82 -12.47 34.23
C GLU A 254 24.29 -12.55 34.25
N ALA A 255 23.64 -11.44 34.59
CA ALA A 255 22.21 -11.25 34.37
C ALA A 255 22.02 -11.03 32.87
N GLU A 256 21.56 -12.09 32.20
CA GLU A 256 21.14 -12.09 30.80
C GLU A 256 20.26 -10.86 30.53
N ALA A 257 20.80 -9.90 29.78
CA ALA A 257 20.05 -8.74 29.34
C ALA A 257 18.91 -9.24 28.43
N GLU A 258 17.69 -9.26 28.98
CA GLU A 258 16.47 -9.48 28.23
C GLU A 258 16.31 -8.31 27.25
N VAL A 259 16.83 -8.52 26.04
CA VAL A 259 16.58 -7.65 24.90
C VAL A 259 15.11 -7.81 24.58
N ASP A 260 14.30 -6.83 24.99
CA ASP A 260 12.92 -6.63 24.51
C ASP A 260 12.98 -6.41 22.99
N LEU A 261 13.13 -7.50 22.24
CA LEU A 261 12.82 -7.54 20.82
C LEU A 261 11.29 -7.48 20.72
N PRO A 262 10.74 -6.67 19.81
CA PRO A 262 9.31 -6.73 19.52
C PRO A 262 9.02 -8.06 18.83
N TYR A 263 8.84 -9.12 19.61
CA TYR A 263 8.39 -10.39 19.08
C TYR A 263 6.93 -10.23 18.69
N PHE A 264 6.68 -10.35 17.38
CA PHE A 264 5.35 -10.65 16.86
C PHE A 264 4.74 -11.78 17.69
N GLN A 265 3.47 -11.64 18.08
CA GLN A 265 2.77 -12.74 18.73
C GLN A 265 2.68 -13.93 17.76
N VAL A 266 2.58 -15.16 18.26
CA VAL A 266 2.57 -16.38 17.43
C VAL A 266 1.41 -16.32 16.43
N GLU A 267 0.28 -15.81 16.88
CA GLU A 267 -0.91 -15.57 16.08
C GLU A 267 -0.60 -14.56 14.94
N GLU A 268 0.23 -13.55 15.18
CA GLU A 268 0.60 -12.59 14.14
C GLU A 268 1.53 -13.19 13.09
N ILE A 269 2.41 -14.12 13.48
CA ILE A 269 3.31 -14.84 12.56
C ILE A 269 2.52 -15.77 11.64
N GLU A 270 1.49 -16.43 12.17
CA GLU A 270 0.64 -17.35 11.40
C GLU A 270 -0.19 -16.65 10.30
N HIS A 271 -0.43 -15.35 10.43
CA HIS A 271 -1.16 -14.55 9.44
C HIS A 271 -0.26 -13.73 8.50
N MET A 272 1.07 -13.84 8.64
CA MET A 272 2.01 -13.11 7.79
C MET A 272 2.35 -13.92 6.53
N ASP A 273 2.25 -13.26 5.37
CA ASP A 273 2.88 -13.74 4.14
C ASP A 273 4.41 -13.80 4.33
N LYS A 274 5.02 -14.83 3.75
CA LYS A 274 6.47 -15.03 3.59
C LYS A 274 7.23 -13.74 3.24
N ARG A 275 6.73 -12.90 2.33
CA ARG A 275 7.37 -11.63 1.96
C ARG A 275 7.39 -10.63 3.11
N MET A 276 6.32 -10.57 3.89
CA MET A 276 6.20 -9.70 5.07
C MET A 276 7.11 -10.18 6.22
N LEU A 277 7.17 -11.50 6.46
CA LEU A 277 8.09 -12.09 7.42
C LEU A 277 9.55 -11.82 7.05
N THR A 278 9.88 -11.99 5.76
CA THR A 278 11.23 -11.73 5.25
C THR A 278 11.61 -10.25 5.39
N ALA A 279 10.73 -9.33 4.98
CA ALA A 279 10.98 -7.90 5.09
C ALA A 279 11.08 -7.43 6.56
N ALA A 280 10.25 -7.98 7.45
CA ALA A 280 10.33 -7.71 8.89
C ALA A 280 11.69 -8.16 9.46
N LEU A 281 12.13 -9.38 9.15
CA LEU A 281 13.43 -9.91 9.57
C LEU A 281 14.61 -9.11 9.01
N MET A 282 14.52 -8.68 7.74
CA MET A 282 15.54 -7.84 7.10
C MET A 282 15.63 -6.44 7.75
N SER A 283 14.49 -5.83 8.08
CA SER A 283 14.44 -4.51 8.72
C SER A 283 15.06 -4.48 10.13
N HIS A 284 15.14 -5.64 10.79
CA HIS A 284 15.72 -5.79 12.13
C HIS A 284 17.19 -6.23 12.13
N GLY A 285 17.85 -6.23 10.97
CA GLY A 285 19.29 -6.54 10.88
C GLY A 285 19.65 -7.98 11.26
N SER A 286 18.67 -8.89 11.28
CA SER A 286 18.89 -10.31 11.58
C SER A 286 19.45 -11.04 10.35
N PHE A 287 20.71 -10.78 10.02
CA PHE A 287 21.43 -11.53 8.97
C PHE A 287 22.54 -12.37 9.58
N HIS A 288 22.24 -13.65 9.86
CA HIS A 288 23.15 -14.76 9.60
C HIS A 288 22.37 -16.08 9.63
N PHE A 289 21.72 -16.41 8.50
CA PHE A 289 21.32 -17.79 8.22
C PHE A 289 21.85 -18.18 6.86
N ARG A 290 22.95 -18.93 6.86
CA ARG A 290 23.45 -19.68 5.70
C ARG A 290 22.74 -21.03 5.75
N VAL A 291 21.89 -21.31 4.76
CA VAL A 291 21.27 -22.63 4.62
C VAL A 291 22.33 -23.54 3.97
N GLU A 292 22.90 -24.45 4.74
CA GLU A 292 23.69 -25.56 4.20
C GLU A 292 22.76 -26.44 3.36
N GLY A 293 23.06 -26.56 2.07
CA GLY A 293 22.46 -27.57 1.21
C GLY A 293 23.20 -28.89 1.41
N GLU A 294 22.44 -29.98 1.51
CA GLU A 294 22.95 -31.34 1.37
C GLU A 294 23.55 -31.49 -0.02
N ASP A 295 24.88 -31.36 -0.13
CA ASP A 295 25.74 -32.25 -0.90
C ASP A 295 27.20 -31.75 -0.89
N GLY A 296 28.11 -32.60 -0.41
CA GLY A 296 29.53 -32.53 -0.73
C GLY A 296 30.45 -32.07 0.39
N LEU A 297 31.09 -33.04 1.06
CA LEU A 297 32.27 -32.84 1.90
C LEU A 297 33.35 -32.02 1.18
N HIS A 298 33.80 -30.91 1.77
CA HIS A 298 35.23 -30.56 1.82
C HIS A 298 35.54 -29.76 3.11
N HIS A 299 36.64 -30.13 3.74
CA HIS A 299 37.09 -29.79 5.08
C HIS A 299 37.01 -28.32 5.51
N ILE A 300 36.48 -28.08 6.73
CA ILE A 300 36.82 -26.91 7.56
C ILE A 300 37.19 -27.40 8.98
N ARG A 301 38.43 -27.09 9.38
CA ARG A 301 38.91 -27.17 10.77
C ARG A 301 38.91 -25.74 11.32
N ARG A 302 38.36 -25.58 12.54
CA ARG A 302 38.21 -24.37 13.38
C ARG A 302 36.85 -23.65 13.30
N ALA A 303 35.86 -24.24 13.96
CA ALA A 303 34.79 -23.53 14.67
C ALA A 303 34.34 -24.30 15.94
N ASN A 304 35.22 -25.12 16.52
CA ASN A 304 34.88 -26.05 17.62
C ASN A 304 35.42 -25.62 18.99
N GLU A 305 35.95 -24.39 19.12
CA GLU A 305 36.45 -23.89 20.41
C GLU A 305 35.51 -22.86 21.08
N SER A 306 34.60 -22.21 20.34
CA SER A 306 33.65 -21.25 20.94
C SER A 306 32.41 -21.92 21.53
N ALA A 307 32.09 -23.18 21.18
CA ALA A 307 30.91 -23.89 21.68
C ALA A 307 31.11 -24.57 23.04
N ARG A 308 32.29 -24.44 23.68
CA ARG A 308 32.54 -24.99 25.02
C ARG A 308 32.31 -24.00 26.16
N HIS A 309 32.03 -22.73 25.87
CA HIS A 309 31.71 -21.74 26.90
C HIS A 309 30.39 -21.03 26.59
N GLY A 310 29.31 -21.56 27.18
CA GLY A 310 28.10 -20.80 27.51
C GLY A 310 27.04 -20.67 26.42
N ILE A 311 25.79 -20.68 26.90
CA ILE A 311 24.57 -20.22 26.22
C ILE A 311 23.90 -21.25 25.29
N LEU A 312 23.11 -22.14 25.92
CA LEU A 312 21.74 -22.50 25.51
C LEU A 312 21.15 -23.48 26.53
N ARG A 313 20.69 -22.94 27.66
CA ARG A 313 19.72 -23.61 28.53
C ARG A 313 18.66 -22.60 28.95
N ARG A 314 17.39 -22.91 28.59
CA ARG A 314 16.08 -22.23 28.85
C ARG A 314 15.61 -21.33 27.69
N SER A 315 14.34 -21.27 27.27
CA SER A 315 13.07 -21.92 27.66
C SER A 315 12.54 -22.83 26.52
N GLY A 316 11.72 -23.83 26.84
CA GLY A 316 11.16 -24.74 25.83
C GLY A 316 10.28 -24.05 24.78
N GLU A 317 9.75 -22.85 25.06
CA GLU A 317 8.83 -22.13 24.17
C GLU A 317 9.54 -21.33 23.08
N ASN A 318 10.68 -20.68 23.39
CA ASN A 318 11.47 -19.95 22.39
C ASN A 318 12.19 -20.89 21.42
N LEU A 319 12.65 -22.05 21.91
CA LEU A 319 13.19 -23.11 21.05
C LEU A 319 12.09 -23.71 20.16
N LEU A 320 10.87 -23.87 20.68
CA LEU A 320 9.73 -24.37 19.91
C LEU A 320 9.27 -23.38 18.85
N LEU A 321 9.27 -22.07 19.13
CA LEU A 321 9.00 -21.02 18.15
C LEU A 321 10.04 -21.02 17.02
N PHE A 322 11.31 -21.10 17.38
CA PHE A 322 12.42 -21.15 16.43
C PHE A 322 12.39 -22.43 15.56
N LEU A 323 12.10 -23.58 16.17
CA LEU A 323 11.93 -24.86 15.46
C LEU A 323 10.68 -24.87 14.58
N LYS A 324 9.57 -24.24 15.01
CA LYS A 324 8.38 -24.06 14.16
C LYS A 324 8.66 -23.15 12.98
N LEU A 325 9.40 -22.06 13.16
CA LEU A 325 9.82 -21.15 12.09
C LEU A 325 10.69 -21.87 11.05
N LEU A 326 11.66 -22.66 11.51
CA LEU A 326 12.49 -23.52 10.65
C LEU A 326 11.68 -24.62 9.95
N HIS A 327 10.72 -25.24 10.64
CA HIS A 327 9.87 -26.29 10.06
C HIS A 327 8.88 -25.75 9.02
N LEU A 328 8.37 -24.53 9.20
CA LEU A 328 7.55 -23.81 8.20
C LEU A 328 8.37 -23.43 6.96
N LEU A 329 9.63 -23.02 7.15
CA LEU A 329 10.54 -22.70 6.05
C LEU A 329 11.01 -23.97 5.28
N ALA A 330 11.11 -25.11 5.96
CA ALA A 330 11.55 -26.38 5.38
C ALA A 330 10.45 -27.16 4.63
N ARG A 331 9.17 -26.79 4.76
CA ARG A 331 8.04 -27.45 4.06
C ARG A 331 7.76 -26.90 2.65
N VAL A 332 8.63 -26.04 2.13
CA VAL A 332 8.49 -25.47 0.78
C VAL A 332 9.19 -26.39 -0.24
N PRO A 333 8.51 -26.86 -1.30
CA PRO A 333 9.14 -27.65 -2.36
C PRO A 333 10.30 -26.91 -3.02
N LEU A 334 11.38 -27.64 -3.32
CA LEU A 334 12.63 -27.13 -3.91
C LEU A 334 12.47 -26.48 -5.30
N GLU A 335 11.34 -26.68 -5.97
CA GLU A 335 11.11 -26.24 -7.37
C GLU A 335 10.89 -24.72 -7.54
N VAL A 336 10.77 -23.95 -6.46
CA VAL A 336 10.65 -22.48 -6.52
C VAL A 336 12.01 -21.77 -6.39
N ARG A 337 13.15 -22.50 -6.38
CA ARG A 337 14.50 -21.90 -6.28
C ARG A 337 15.09 -21.38 -7.60
N GLN A 338 14.52 -21.69 -8.76
CA GLN A 338 15.16 -21.35 -10.05
C GLN A 338 14.64 -20.12 -10.80
N VAL A 339 13.52 -19.49 -10.38
CA VAL A 339 12.98 -18.33 -11.13
C VAL A 339 13.47 -16.97 -10.62
N ALA A 340 14.28 -16.92 -9.55
CA ALA A 340 14.72 -15.64 -8.95
C ALA A 340 16.19 -15.26 -9.26
N LEU A 341 16.85 -15.91 -10.21
CA LEU A 341 18.22 -15.55 -10.63
C LEU A 341 18.37 -15.26 -12.13
N TYR A 342 17.29 -15.30 -12.90
CA TYR A 342 17.24 -14.76 -14.25
C TYR A 342 15.83 -14.19 -14.50
N GLU A 343 15.66 -12.91 -14.20
CA GLU A 343 14.85 -11.92 -14.95
C GLU A 343 14.91 -10.55 -14.28
#